data_AF-A0A959UVH9-F1
#
_entry.id   AF-A0A959UVH9-F1
#
_cell.length_a   1.000
_cell.length_b   1.000
_cell.length_c   1.000
_cell.angle_alpha   90.00
_cell.angle_beta   90.00
_cell.angle_gamma   90.00
#
_symmetry.space_group_name_H-M   'P 1'
#
loop_
_entity.id
_entity.type
_entity.pdbx_description
1 polymer ?
#
loop_
_entity_poly.entity_id
_entity_poly.type
_entity_poly.pdbx_seq_one_letter_code
_entity_poly.pdbx_strand_id
1 'polypeptide(L)'
;GTRDGLTALRPDGSVLSFNGEAEGPGRSVRGLAFDEKGSLWCGTDAGLVRYDGRTFRKWSMAQGLGDNTVFCVLPDTRGRIWAGSSNGLICLDGDSVRNHRLGSDFGSNYINFLTATPEGHLWAGTNNGIYRIRPEGLLAGDHAPERAGISDGMGSLECNL
;
A
#
# COMPACT_ATOMS: atom_id res chain seq x y z
N GLY A 1 10.84 -5.02 7.64
CA GLY A 1 10.37 -6.21 6.90
C GLY A 1 11.54 -6.82 6.17
N THR A 2 11.50 -8.12 5.92
CA THR A 2 12.54 -8.85 5.17
C THR A 2 11.88 -9.76 4.14
N ARG A 3 12.70 -10.41 3.30
CA ARG A 3 12.24 -11.48 2.41
C ARG A 3 11.65 -12.67 3.16
N ASP A 4 12.08 -12.90 4.40
CA ASP A 4 11.70 -14.07 5.18
C ASP A 4 10.59 -13.79 6.19
N GLY A 5 10.20 -12.53 6.37
CA GLY A 5 9.06 -12.15 7.21
C GLY A 5 9.21 -10.80 7.88
N LEU A 6 8.73 -10.71 9.12
CA LEU A 6 8.79 -9.51 9.94
C LEU A 6 9.66 -9.76 11.17
N THR A 7 10.61 -8.86 11.39
CA THR A 7 11.45 -8.84 12.59
C THR A 7 11.26 -7.53 13.32
N ALA A 8 11.05 -7.60 14.63
CA ALA A 8 10.99 -6.46 15.53
C ALA A 8 12.20 -6.48 16.47
N LEU A 9 12.94 -5.38 16.50
CA LEU A 9 14.02 -5.14 17.48
C LEU A 9 13.45 -4.27 18.60
N ARG A 10 13.50 -4.75 19.83
CA ARG A 10 13.08 -3.99 21.00
C ARG A 10 14.19 -3.05 21.50
N PRO A 11 13.87 -1.98 22.23
CA PRO A 11 14.87 -1.06 22.78
C PRO A 11 15.92 -1.73 23.70
N ASP A 12 15.58 -2.86 24.31
CA ASP A 12 16.49 -3.67 25.13
C ASP A 12 17.45 -4.56 24.32
N GLY A 13 17.38 -4.49 22.98
CA GLY A 13 18.20 -5.28 22.07
C GLY A 13 17.64 -6.67 21.76
N SER A 14 16.53 -7.08 22.37
CA SER A 14 15.91 -8.37 22.07
C SER A 14 15.19 -8.36 20.72
N VAL A 15 15.23 -9.52 20.03
CA VAL A 15 14.70 -9.68 18.67
C VAL A 15 13.50 -10.63 18.70
N LEU A 16 12.41 -10.22 18.08
CA LEU A 16 11.24 -11.07 17.79
C LEU A 16 11.09 -11.24 16.29
N SER A 17 10.88 -12.47 15.85
CA SER A 17 10.67 -12.79 14.44
C SER A 17 9.33 -13.49 14.25
N PHE A 18 8.54 -12.99 13.31
CA PHE A 18 7.26 -13.53 12.88
C PHE A 18 7.46 -14.11 11.48
N ASN A 19 7.66 -15.42 11.42
CA ASN A 19 8.03 -16.13 10.21
C ASN A 19 6.88 -17.06 9.79
N GLY A 20 6.48 -17.01 8.53
CA GLY A 20 5.47 -17.91 7.97
C GLY A 20 4.05 -17.36 7.96
N GLU A 21 3.15 -18.16 7.38
CA GLU A 21 1.77 -17.76 7.05
C GLU A 21 0.82 -17.77 8.24
N ALA A 22 0.98 -18.70 9.19
CA ALA A 22 0.07 -18.86 10.32
C ALA A 22 0.39 -17.90 11.50
N GLU A 23 1.68 -17.55 11.66
CA GLU A 23 2.19 -16.82 12.83
C GLU A 23 2.80 -15.46 12.43
N GLY A 24 2.61 -15.03 11.19
CA GLY A 24 3.22 -13.80 10.68
C GLY A 24 2.60 -13.30 9.38
N PRO A 25 3.13 -12.20 8.84
CA PRO A 25 2.61 -11.60 7.62
C PRO A 25 2.91 -12.41 6.36
N GLY A 26 3.62 -13.52 6.46
CA GLY A 26 4.16 -14.26 5.32
C GLY A 26 5.53 -13.72 4.90
N ARG A 27 5.98 -14.15 3.72
CA ARG A 27 7.29 -13.77 3.16
C ARG A 27 7.21 -12.43 2.42
N SER A 28 8.38 -11.85 2.14
CA SER A 28 8.55 -10.62 1.37
C SER A 28 7.72 -9.46 1.91
N VAL A 29 7.98 -9.03 3.15
CA VAL A 29 7.35 -7.82 3.70
C VAL A 29 8.00 -6.59 3.07
N ARG A 30 7.24 -5.87 2.23
CA ARG A 30 7.72 -4.73 1.44
C ARG A 30 7.32 -3.38 2.00
N GLY A 31 6.09 -3.28 2.49
CA GLY A 31 5.54 -2.06 3.08
C GLY A 31 5.19 -2.28 4.55
N LEU A 32 5.42 -1.27 5.39
CA LEU A 32 5.02 -1.26 6.80
C LEU A 32 4.43 0.09 7.17
N ALA A 33 3.31 0.09 7.88
CA ALA A 33 2.71 1.29 8.42
C ALA A 33 1.90 0.98 9.69
N PHE A 34 1.88 1.90 10.64
CA PHE A 34 0.97 1.82 11.78
C PHE A 34 -0.27 2.66 11.50
N ASP A 35 -1.45 2.13 11.82
CA ASP A 35 -2.68 2.94 11.86
C ASP A 35 -2.80 3.69 13.20
N GLU A 36 -3.77 4.60 13.29
CA GLU A 36 -4.03 5.40 14.50
C GLU A 36 -4.41 4.55 15.72
N LYS A 37 -4.85 3.30 15.51
CA LYS A 37 -5.19 2.35 16.58
C LYS A 37 -3.96 1.56 17.05
N GLY A 38 -2.78 1.83 16.49
CA GLY A 38 -1.53 1.14 16.78
C GLY A 38 -1.43 -0.24 16.14
N SER A 39 -2.32 -0.59 15.21
CA SER A 39 -2.20 -1.86 14.47
C SER A 39 -1.13 -1.73 13.39
N LEU A 40 -0.29 -2.75 13.24
CA LEU A 40 0.71 -2.80 12.19
C LEU A 40 0.09 -3.36 10.91
N TRP A 41 0.25 -2.63 9.83
CA TRP A 41 -0.09 -3.07 8.48
C TRP A 41 1.17 -3.40 7.70
N CYS A 42 1.11 -4.51 6.96
CA CYS A 42 2.19 -5.06 6.17
C CYS A 42 1.71 -5.28 4.73
N GLY A 43 2.41 -4.69 3.76
CA GLY A 43 2.31 -5.09 2.35
C GLY A 43 3.28 -6.22 2.08
N THR A 44 2.82 -7.30 1.45
CA THR A 44 3.63 -8.49 1.16
C THR A 44 3.44 -8.97 -0.27
N ASP A 45 4.18 -10.01 -0.69
CA ASP A 45 3.95 -10.69 -1.98
C ASP A 45 2.67 -11.57 -1.96
N ALA A 46 2.06 -11.76 -0.80
CA ALA A 46 0.88 -12.61 -0.59
C ALA A 46 -0.38 -11.80 -0.19
N GLY A 47 -0.29 -10.48 -0.17
CA GLY A 47 -1.41 -9.57 0.06
C GLY A 47 -1.13 -8.52 1.13
N LEU A 48 -2.20 -8.00 1.70
CA LEU A 48 -2.17 -7.04 2.80
C LEU A 48 -2.42 -7.79 4.11
N VAL A 49 -1.61 -7.50 5.13
CA VAL A 49 -1.75 -8.12 6.45
C VAL A 49 -1.85 -7.05 7.52
N ARG A 50 -2.77 -7.24 8.48
CA ARG A 50 -2.88 -6.43 9.69
C ARG A 50 -2.51 -7.28 10.90
N TYR A 51 -1.75 -6.70 11.83
CA TYR A 51 -1.49 -7.23 13.16
C TYR A 51 -2.01 -6.26 14.21
N ASP A 52 -2.94 -6.70 15.04
CA ASP A 52 -3.56 -5.87 16.09
C ASP A 52 -2.83 -5.95 17.44
N GLY A 53 -1.64 -6.56 17.47
CA GLY A 53 -0.91 -6.86 18.70
C GLY A 53 -1.20 -8.26 19.28
N ARG A 54 -2.16 -9.00 18.71
CA ARG A 54 -2.53 -10.36 19.13
C ARG A 54 -2.64 -11.33 17.97
N THR A 55 -3.32 -10.92 16.90
CA THR A 55 -3.68 -11.78 15.77
C THR A 55 -3.32 -11.12 14.45
N PHE A 56 -3.01 -11.97 13.46
CA PHE A 56 -2.82 -11.55 12.08
C PHE A 56 -4.09 -11.77 11.27
N ARG A 57 -4.50 -10.75 10.52
CA ARG A 57 -5.59 -10.83 9.54
C ARG A 57 -5.06 -10.52 8.15
N LYS A 58 -5.49 -11.29 7.15
CA LYS A 58 -4.98 -11.21 5.77
C LYS A 58 -6.08 -10.88 4.78
N TRP A 59 -5.72 -10.10 3.77
CA TRP A 59 -6.48 -9.87 2.55
C TRP A 59 -5.60 -10.23 1.37
N SER A 60 -6.12 -11.09 0.50
CA SER A 60 -5.52 -11.48 -0.77
C SER A 60 -6.53 -11.30 -1.89
N MET A 61 -6.20 -11.70 -3.12
CA MET A 61 -7.16 -11.78 -4.22
C MET A 61 -8.38 -12.65 -3.87
N ALA A 62 -8.21 -13.69 -3.03
CA ALA A 62 -9.34 -14.51 -2.56
C ALA A 62 -10.29 -13.74 -1.62
N GLN A 63 -9.87 -12.59 -1.09
CA GLN A 63 -10.67 -11.66 -0.30
C GLN A 63 -10.97 -10.35 -1.07
N GLY A 64 -10.73 -10.32 -2.39
CA GLY A 64 -11.11 -9.22 -3.26
C GLY A 64 -10.01 -8.20 -3.57
N LEU A 65 -8.75 -8.41 -3.17
CA LEU A 65 -7.66 -7.56 -3.66
C LEU A 65 -7.50 -7.69 -5.18
N GLY A 66 -7.12 -6.60 -5.84
CA GLY A 66 -6.84 -6.59 -7.28
C GLY A 66 -5.49 -7.22 -7.65
N ASP A 67 -4.60 -7.38 -6.67
CA ASP A 67 -3.33 -8.11 -6.75
C ASP A 67 -2.87 -8.52 -5.34
N ASN A 68 -2.05 -9.56 -5.25
CA ASN A 68 -1.43 -9.98 -3.99
C ASN A 68 -0.12 -9.23 -3.70
N THR A 69 0.56 -8.73 -4.73
CA THR A 69 1.85 -8.08 -4.58
C THR A 69 1.64 -6.65 -4.14
N VAL A 70 1.73 -6.41 -2.83
CA VAL A 70 1.55 -5.10 -2.21
C VAL A 70 2.90 -4.51 -1.83
N PHE A 71 3.25 -3.38 -2.42
CA PHE A 71 4.55 -2.72 -2.26
C PHE A 71 4.57 -1.74 -1.08
N CYS A 72 3.50 -0.97 -0.92
CA CYS A 72 3.42 0.09 0.08
C CYS A 72 2.04 0.16 0.72
N VAL A 73 1.99 0.69 1.94
CA VAL A 73 0.77 0.84 2.73
C VAL A 73 0.76 2.21 3.39
N LEU A 74 -0.38 2.88 3.36
CA LEU A 74 -0.61 4.23 3.87
C LEU A 74 -2.00 4.31 4.52
N PRO A 75 -2.08 4.25 5.86
CA PRO A 75 -3.30 4.58 6.59
C PRO A 75 -3.66 6.05 6.39
N ASP A 76 -4.95 6.35 6.27
CA ASP A 76 -5.45 7.73 6.26
C ASP A 76 -6.16 8.11 7.57
N THR A 77 -6.42 9.41 7.72
CA THR A 77 -7.05 10.01 8.91
C THR A 77 -8.53 9.67 9.07
N ARG A 78 -9.12 8.92 8.13
CA ARG A 78 -10.49 8.41 8.21
C ARG A 78 -10.52 6.93 8.58
N GLY A 79 -9.36 6.34 8.86
CA GLY A 79 -9.21 4.93 9.22
C GLY A 79 -9.23 3.97 8.04
N ARG A 80 -9.15 4.47 6.80
CA ARG A 80 -8.98 3.63 5.61
C ARG A 80 -7.51 3.31 5.43
N ILE A 81 -7.24 2.18 4.79
CA ILE A 81 -5.89 1.75 4.42
C ILE A 81 -5.76 1.82 2.92
N TRP A 82 -4.87 2.70 2.46
CA TRP A 82 -4.46 2.75 1.07
C TRP A 82 -3.23 1.87 0.87
N ALA A 83 -3.17 1.14 -0.23
CA ALA A 83 -2.02 0.32 -0.55
C ALA A 83 -1.72 0.35 -2.04
N GLY A 84 -0.43 0.44 -2.38
CA GLY A 84 0.06 0.36 -3.75
C GLY A 84 0.46 -1.08 -4.07
N SER A 85 0.01 -1.58 -5.22
CA SER A 85 0.28 -2.94 -5.69
C SER A 85 0.90 -2.94 -7.09
N SER A 86 1.21 -4.12 -7.63
CA SER A 86 1.60 -4.28 -9.05
C SER A 86 0.48 -4.00 -10.04
N ASN A 87 -0.78 -3.94 -9.59
CA ASN A 87 -1.94 -3.77 -10.44
C ASN A 87 -2.87 -2.63 -9.98
N GLY A 88 -2.29 -1.61 -9.33
CA GLY A 88 -2.97 -0.36 -9.01
C GLY A 88 -3.11 -0.12 -7.53
N LEU A 89 -4.03 0.80 -7.21
CA LEU A 89 -4.29 1.31 -5.88
C LEU A 89 -5.41 0.50 -5.22
N ILE A 90 -5.18 0.10 -3.99
CA ILE A 90 -6.15 -0.60 -3.15
C ILE A 90 -6.61 0.37 -2.06
N CYS A 91 -7.91 0.46 -1.82
CA CYS A 91 -8.49 1.13 -0.66
C CYS A 91 -9.27 0.08 0.16
N LEU A 92 -8.82 -0.17 1.38
CA LEU A 92 -9.52 -0.99 2.36
C LEU A 92 -10.23 -0.08 3.36
N ASP A 93 -11.54 -0.26 3.52
CA ASP A 93 -12.38 0.47 4.46
C ASP A 93 -13.13 -0.54 5.33
N GLY A 94 -12.61 -0.78 6.53
CA GLY A 94 -12.98 -1.95 7.34
C GLY A 94 -12.62 -3.24 6.60
N ASP A 95 -13.65 -3.96 6.13
CA ASP A 95 -13.50 -5.20 5.35
C ASP A 95 -13.82 -5.03 3.87
N SER A 96 -14.27 -3.84 3.46
CA SER A 96 -14.59 -3.54 2.07
C SER A 96 -13.32 -3.21 1.30
N VAL A 97 -13.07 -3.96 0.22
CA VAL A 97 -11.95 -3.72 -0.68
C VAL A 97 -12.43 -3.01 -1.94
N ARG A 98 -11.75 -1.91 -2.31
CA ARG A 98 -11.92 -1.23 -3.60
C ARG A 98 -10.58 -1.16 -4.32
N ASN A 99 -10.57 -1.55 -5.59
CA ASN A 99 -9.36 -1.57 -6.42
C ASN A 99 -9.50 -0.55 -7.54
N HIS A 100 -8.45 0.25 -7.75
CA HIS A 100 -8.42 1.34 -8.71
C HIS A 100 -7.17 1.24 -9.58
N ARG A 101 -7.37 1.03 -10.88
CA ARG A 101 -6.30 1.24 -11.85
C ARG A 101 -6.15 2.73 -12.11
N LEU A 102 -4.91 3.22 -12.15
CA LEU A 102 -4.60 4.64 -12.38
C LEU A 102 -4.57 4.99 -13.87
N GLY A 103 -4.31 3.99 -14.74
CA GLY A 103 -4.30 4.18 -16.19
C GLY A 103 -4.25 2.88 -16.97
N SER A 104 -4.40 2.98 -18.30
CA SER A 104 -4.24 1.85 -19.23
C SER A 104 -2.79 1.59 -19.62
N ASP A 105 -1.92 2.61 -19.50
CA ASP A 105 -0.55 2.54 -20.00
C ASP A 105 0.33 1.59 -19.17
N PHE A 106 1.39 1.11 -19.81
CA PHE A 106 2.40 0.27 -19.17
C PHE A 106 3.03 1.02 -17.99
N GLY A 107 3.16 0.36 -16.85
CA GLY A 107 3.78 0.93 -15.64
C GLY A 107 2.87 1.84 -14.79
N SER A 108 1.74 2.32 -15.31
CA SER A 108 0.84 3.23 -14.58
C SER A 108 0.20 2.63 -13.33
N ASN A 109 0.14 1.30 -13.25
CA ASN A 109 -0.49 0.59 -12.14
C ASN A 109 0.53 -0.05 -11.19
N TYR A 110 1.82 0.10 -11.46
CA TYR A 110 2.87 -0.42 -10.59
C TYR A 110 3.19 0.65 -9.54
N ILE A 111 2.50 0.63 -8.41
CA ILE A 111 2.56 1.69 -7.39
C ILE A 111 3.57 1.32 -6.31
N ASN A 112 4.78 1.89 -6.40
CA ASN A 112 5.88 1.55 -5.50
C ASN A 112 5.82 2.30 -4.17
N PHE A 113 5.27 3.52 -4.17
CA PHE A 113 5.11 4.29 -2.95
C PHE A 113 3.83 5.11 -2.95
N LEU A 114 3.35 5.38 -1.74
CA LEU A 114 2.25 6.29 -1.46
C LEU A 114 2.68 7.26 -0.37
N THR A 115 2.27 8.51 -0.51
CA THR A 115 2.36 9.51 0.57
C THR A 115 1.12 10.41 0.53
N ALA A 116 0.81 11.06 1.65
CA ALA A 116 -0.31 11.98 1.75
C ALA A 116 0.19 13.42 1.92
N THR A 117 -0.57 14.37 1.38
CA THR A 117 -0.43 15.79 1.71
C THR A 117 -1.20 16.13 2.99
N PRO A 118 -0.91 17.27 3.65
CA PRO A 118 -1.70 17.74 4.78
C PRO A 118 -3.20 17.91 4.47
N GLU A 119 -3.55 18.20 3.22
CA GLU A 119 -4.94 18.33 2.76
C GLU A 119 -5.63 16.97 2.50
N GLY A 120 -4.91 15.86 2.67
CA GLY A 120 -5.43 14.52 2.48
C GLY A 120 -5.43 14.02 1.03
N HIS A 121 -4.76 14.71 0.11
CA HIS A 121 -4.49 14.15 -1.22
C HIS A 121 -3.40 13.09 -1.14
N LEU A 122 -3.49 12.07 -1.98
CA LEU A 122 -2.46 11.04 -2.07
C LEU A 122 -1.58 11.31 -3.29
N TRP A 123 -0.30 11.04 -3.13
CA TRP A 123 0.66 10.94 -4.23
C TRP A 123 1.09 9.49 -4.37
N ALA A 124 0.99 8.97 -5.58
CA ALA A 124 1.39 7.63 -5.95
C ALA A 124 2.55 7.69 -6.95
N GLY A 125 3.70 7.15 -6.55
CA GLY A 125 4.82 6.94 -7.46
C GLY A 125 4.63 5.67 -8.26
N THR A 126 4.80 5.77 -9.57
CA THR A 126 4.63 4.64 -10.48
C THR A 126 5.81 4.50 -11.44
N ASN A 127 5.83 3.43 -12.23
CA ASN A 127 6.75 3.31 -13.37
C ASN A 127 6.31 4.16 -14.59
N ASN A 128 5.27 4.98 -14.43
CA ASN A 128 4.74 5.87 -15.47
C ASN A 128 4.32 7.22 -14.89
N GLY A 129 5.25 7.86 -14.17
CA GLY A 129 5.08 9.18 -13.57
C GLY A 129 4.50 9.13 -12.16
N ILE A 130 4.13 10.30 -11.65
CA ILE A 130 3.53 10.46 -10.33
C ILE A 130 2.05 10.80 -10.53
N TYR A 131 1.18 10.12 -9.78
CA TYR A 131 -0.25 10.40 -9.78
C TYR A 131 -0.65 11.12 -8.50
N ARG A 132 -1.37 12.23 -8.65
CA ARG A 132 -2.11 12.88 -7.57
C ARG A 132 -3.54 12.35 -7.53
N ILE A 133 -3.98 11.93 -6.37
CA ILE A 133 -5.28 11.31 -6.15
C ILE A 133 -6.04 12.11 -5.09
N ARG A 134 -7.30 12.45 -5.37
CA ARG A 134 -8.25 12.95 -4.37
C ARG A 134 -9.08 11.77 -3.88
N PRO A 135 -8.88 11.27 -2.64
CA PRO A 135 -9.54 10.06 -2.16
C PRO A 135 -11.05 10.05 -2.38
N GLU A 136 -11.74 11.10 -1.93
CA GLU A 136 -13.21 11.14 -2.02
C GLU A 136 -13.71 11.18 -3.46
N GLY A 137 -13.06 11.98 -4.31
CA GLY A 137 -13.41 12.08 -5.72
C GLY A 137 -13.14 10.77 -6.49
N LEU A 138 -12.05 10.07 -6.18
CA LEU A 138 -11.75 8.76 -6.76
C LEU A 138 -12.80 7.71 -6.36
N LEU A 139 -13.16 7.69 -5.07
CA LEU A 139 -14.08 6.70 -4.52
C LEU A 139 -15.53 6.94 -4.93
N ALA A 140 -15.92 8.19 -5.20
CA ALA A 140 -17.21 8.54 -5.78
C ALA A 140 -17.27 8.32 -7.31
N GLY A 141 -16.11 8.25 -7.97
CA GLY A 141 -16.01 8.19 -9.43
C GLY A 141 -16.11 9.55 -10.13
N ASP A 142 -16.08 10.65 -9.37
CA ASP A 142 -16.27 12.01 -9.86
C ASP A 142 -14.95 12.69 -10.25
N HIS A 143 -13.81 12.16 -9.80
CA HIS A 143 -12.49 12.71 -10.12
C HIS A 143 -11.50 11.61 -10.47
N ALA A 144 -10.95 11.68 -11.69
CA ALA A 144 -9.86 10.81 -12.11
C ALA A 144 -8.52 11.19 -11.43
N PRO A 145 -7.62 10.24 -11.21
CA PRO A 145 -6.24 10.52 -10.83
C PRO A 145 -5.57 11.44 -11.87
N GLU A 146 -4.80 12.41 -11.38
CA GLU A 146 -4.06 13.36 -12.23
C GLU A 146 -2.61 12.92 -12.33
N ARG A 147 -2.09 12.74 -13.55
CA ARG A 147 -0.72 12.26 -13.79
C ARG A 147 0.21 13.42 -14.12
N ALA A 148 1.40 13.41 -13.53
CA ALA A 148 2.56 14.21 -13.95
C ALA A 148 3.66 13.28 -14.49
N GLY A 149 4.27 13.64 -15.62
CA GLY A 149 5.36 12.88 -16.26
C GLY A 149 6.33 13.78 -17.03
N ILE A 150 7.03 13.20 -18.03
CA ILE A 150 8.05 13.92 -18.84
C ILE A 150 7.47 15.17 -19.52
N SER A 151 6.23 15.08 -20.03
CA SER A 151 5.52 16.20 -20.64
C SER A 151 5.33 17.40 -19.70
N ASP A 152 5.37 17.15 -18.39
CA ASP A 152 5.16 18.14 -17.32
C ASP A 152 6.50 18.61 -16.72
N GLY A 153 7.64 18.25 -17.34
CA GLY A 153 8.97 18.70 -16.98
C GLY A 153 9.78 17.72 -16.10
N MET A 154 9.30 16.49 -15.91
CA MET A 154 10.06 15.47 -15.17
C MET A 154 11.19 14.88 -16.00
N GLY A 155 12.33 14.56 -15.36
CA GLY A 155 13.49 13.95 -16.02
C GLY A 155 13.35 12.45 -16.33
N SER A 156 12.39 11.75 -15.73
CA SER A 156 12.09 10.32 -15.94
C SER A 156 10.63 10.01 -15.60
N LEU A 157 10.13 8.89 -16.11
CA LEU A 157 8.84 8.31 -15.75
C LEU A 157 8.93 7.31 -14.59
N GLU A 158 10.10 6.75 -14.33
CA GLU A 158 10.29 5.81 -13.22
C GLU A 158 10.40 6.59 -11.92
N CYS A 159 9.33 6.54 -11.12
CA CYS A 159 9.25 7.17 -9.81
C CYS A 159 9.24 6.08 -8.75
N ASN A 160 10.43 5.51 -8.55
CA ASN A 160 10.69 4.45 -7.59
C ASN A 160 11.54 5.02 -6.45
N LEU A 161 11.19 4.68 -5.22
CA LEU A 161 12.01 4.98 -4.03
C LEU A 161 13.09 3.93 -3.86
#